data_AF-A0A7W1PFB0-F1
#
_entry.id   AF-A0A7W1PFB0-F1
#
_cell.length_a   1.000
_cell.length_b   1.000
_cell.length_c   1.000
_cell.angle_alpha   90.00
_cell.angle_beta   90.00
_cell.angle_gamma   90.00
#
_symmetry.space_group_name_H-M   'P 1'
#
loop_
_entity.id
_entity.type
_entity.pdbx_description
1 polymer ?
#
loop_
_entity_poly.entity_id
_entity_poly.type
_entity_poly.pdbx_seq_one_letter_code
_entity_poly.pdbx_strand_id
1 'polypeptide(L)'
;MGVDLELDERTRRYCIRSQESSLNTVEALATYSAARMLVHTGSGGNHYRDAMRKLARLVPEPAKTALMRQVDVLEQGDDDRSLELVAQAWFGGRVLRCDYLSANRDTPIRRDLEIHFFEVNRRNHEAYVIAFDRTSRKDVAVFKLMRMSNVKVLEETYEPPTDFDPAIFFGPSYGVLRGTEVWVEVRVYAKAARAFRERLEDGIVIEHVSDDGSLLARIRGTLDDAGRALELMPLLLTWGDQLEVLEPPSVRESIATTLRNAAAKYAAHDVDPGRSTPPIGARPPTSGDEVITVLRVSWSMNADARAYIAQLPTASLDEALAVALTFDADVPDRQSLVDAFTEAGARHTRPSSN
;
A
#
# COMPACT_ATOMS: atom_id res chain seq x y z
N MET A 1 40.88 13.81 2.82
CA MET A 1 40.16 14.34 1.64
C MET A 1 40.18 15.85 1.74
N GLY A 2 40.92 16.54 0.86
CA GLY A 2 40.86 18.00 0.78
C GLY A 2 39.58 18.41 0.07
N VAL A 3 38.88 19.40 0.60
CA VAL A 3 37.74 20.03 -0.07
C VAL A 3 38.26 21.33 -0.67
N ASP A 4 38.13 21.52 -1.98
CA ASP A 4 38.52 22.76 -2.64
C ASP A 4 37.57 23.89 -2.23
N LEU A 5 38.13 24.86 -1.52
CA LEU A 5 37.45 26.07 -1.08
C LEU A 5 37.74 27.18 -2.07
N GLU A 6 36.69 27.71 -2.73
CA GLU A 6 36.79 28.93 -3.52
C GLU A 6 36.51 30.14 -2.63
N LEU A 7 37.31 31.20 -2.75
CA LEU A 7 37.05 32.46 -2.08
C LEU A 7 36.11 33.30 -2.95
N ASP A 8 34.88 33.56 -2.49
CA ASP A 8 34.03 34.58 -3.09
C ASP A 8 34.61 35.96 -2.75
N GLU A 9 35.31 36.57 -3.71
CA GLU A 9 35.98 37.87 -3.55
C GLU A 9 35.03 39.01 -3.18
N ARG A 10 33.73 38.89 -3.53
CA ARG A 10 32.73 39.92 -3.25
C ARG A 10 32.22 39.84 -1.82
N THR A 11 32.09 38.64 -1.26
CA THR A 11 31.58 38.44 0.11
C THR A 11 32.69 38.14 1.12
N ARG A 12 33.94 37.94 0.65
CA ARG A 12 35.09 37.47 1.42
C ARG A 12 34.79 36.20 2.24
N ARG A 13 33.96 35.31 1.69
CA ARG A 13 33.62 34.03 2.30
C ARG A 13 34.19 32.90 1.45
N TYR A 14 34.71 31.88 2.11
CA TYR A 14 35.03 30.62 1.46
C TYR A 14 33.75 29.85 1.21
N CYS A 15 33.49 29.49 -0.04
CA CYS A 15 32.42 28.58 -0.42
C CYS A 15 33.03 27.26 -0.89
N ILE A 16 32.36 26.17 -0.53
CA ILE A 16 32.58 24.90 -1.20
C ILE A 16 31.74 24.98 -2.47
N ARG A 17 32.37 24.80 -3.63
CA ARG A 17 31.64 24.69 -4.87
C ARG A 17 30.73 23.46 -4.73
N SER A 18 29.44 23.70 -4.51
CA SER A 18 28.42 22.67 -4.70
C SER A 18 28.68 22.17 -6.10
N GLN A 19 29.05 20.89 -6.27
CA GLN A 19 29.00 20.29 -7.60
C GLN A 19 27.56 20.54 -8.08
N GLU A 20 27.40 21.47 -9.02
CA GLU A 20 26.20 21.50 -9.83
C GLU A 20 26.05 20.08 -10.34
N SER A 21 24.87 19.50 -10.13
CA SER A 21 24.60 18.14 -10.53
C SER A 21 25.18 17.87 -11.91
N SER A 22 26.04 16.85 -12.02
CA SER A 22 26.64 16.47 -13.30
C SER A 22 25.62 15.91 -14.29
N LEU A 23 24.35 15.81 -13.86
CA LEU A 23 23.26 15.28 -14.66
C LEU A 23 22.84 16.29 -15.73
N ASN A 24 22.81 15.84 -16.98
CA ASN A 24 22.12 16.55 -18.04
C ASN A 24 20.59 16.55 -17.79
N THR A 25 19.83 17.31 -18.59
CA THR A 25 18.38 17.46 -18.39
C THR A 25 17.61 16.13 -18.41
N VAL A 26 18.00 15.18 -19.26
CA VAL A 26 17.35 13.87 -19.36
C VAL A 26 17.72 13.00 -18.15
N GLU A 27 18.99 13.00 -17.75
CA GLU A 27 19.46 12.29 -16.56
C GLU A 27 18.82 12.82 -15.28
N ALA A 28 18.64 14.13 -15.18
CA ALA A 28 17.93 14.78 -14.09
C ALA A 28 16.46 14.39 -14.03
N LEU A 29 15.77 14.35 -15.18
CA LEU A 29 14.40 13.89 -15.26
C LEU A 29 14.28 12.41 -14.88
N ALA A 30 15.19 11.56 -15.35
CA ALA A 30 15.23 10.14 -15.02
C ALA A 30 15.47 9.92 -13.51
N THR A 31 16.39 10.68 -12.91
CA THR A 31 16.68 10.65 -11.47
C THR A 31 15.50 11.11 -10.64
N TYR A 32 14.82 12.18 -11.05
CA TYR A 32 13.59 12.64 -10.42
C TYR A 32 12.49 11.57 -10.50
N SER A 33 12.29 10.96 -11.67
CA SER A 33 11.31 9.89 -11.88
C SER A 33 11.60 8.67 -11.00
N ALA A 34 12.86 8.21 -10.94
CA ALA A 34 13.27 7.10 -10.10
C ALA A 34 13.05 7.39 -8.61
N ALA A 35 13.47 8.57 -8.14
CA ALA A 35 13.22 8.98 -6.76
C ALA A 35 11.70 9.13 -6.49
N ARG A 36 10.93 9.62 -7.45
CA ARG A 36 9.47 9.72 -7.31
C ARG A 36 8.83 8.34 -7.17
N MET A 37 9.29 7.34 -7.92
CA MET A 37 8.85 5.95 -7.75
C MET A 37 9.17 5.42 -6.36
N LEU A 38 10.35 5.73 -5.82
CA LEU A 38 10.74 5.32 -4.46
C LEU A 38 9.91 5.98 -3.35
N VAL A 39 9.30 7.14 -3.59
CA VAL A 39 8.32 7.71 -2.64
C VAL A 39 7.04 6.87 -2.59
N HIS A 40 6.66 6.21 -3.68
CA HIS A 40 5.45 5.39 -3.74
C HIS A 40 5.59 4.04 -3.01
N THR A 41 6.79 3.65 -2.60
CA THR A 41 6.97 2.46 -1.75
C THR A 41 6.44 2.69 -0.33
N GLY A 42 6.27 3.96 0.08
CA GLY A 42 5.76 4.33 1.41
C GLY A 42 6.75 4.17 2.56
N SER A 43 7.99 3.72 2.30
CA SER A 43 9.01 3.56 3.34
C SER A 43 9.47 4.93 3.87
N GLY A 44 9.35 5.16 5.17
CA GLY A 44 9.68 6.45 5.79
C GLY A 44 10.81 6.39 6.81
N GLY A 45 11.61 5.33 6.84
CA GLY A 45 12.69 5.18 7.80
C GLY A 45 13.67 6.35 7.74
N ASN A 46 14.29 6.70 8.86
CA ASN A 46 15.21 7.85 8.91
C ASN A 46 16.32 7.75 7.86
N HIS A 47 16.95 6.58 7.74
CA HIS A 47 17.99 6.34 6.75
C HIS A 47 17.47 6.34 5.31
N TYR A 48 16.24 5.85 5.09
CA TYR A 48 15.59 5.91 3.77
C TYR A 48 15.29 7.35 3.36
N ARG A 49 14.68 8.15 4.24
CA ARG A 49 14.44 9.58 4.01
C ARG A 49 15.74 10.34 3.75
N ASP A 50 16.79 10.06 4.51
CA ASP A 50 18.09 10.70 4.30
C ASP A 50 18.71 10.33 2.94
N ALA A 51 18.58 9.09 2.49
CA ALA A 51 18.97 8.67 1.14
C ALA A 51 18.14 9.41 0.08
N MET A 52 16.82 9.50 0.26
CA MET A 52 15.92 10.21 -0.64
C MET A 52 16.21 11.72 -0.72
N ARG A 53 16.54 12.36 0.41
CA ARG A 53 16.99 13.76 0.45
C ARG A 53 18.33 13.95 -0.28
N LYS A 54 19.24 12.97 -0.23
CA LYS A 54 20.49 13.00 -1.02
C LYS A 54 20.17 12.93 -2.52
N LEU A 55 19.29 12.02 -2.95
CA LEU A 55 18.84 11.93 -4.35
C LEU A 55 18.16 13.22 -4.82
N ALA A 56 17.31 13.82 -3.99
CA ALA A 56 16.63 15.06 -4.32
C ALA A 56 17.59 16.24 -4.54
N ARG A 57 18.77 16.24 -3.90
CA ARG A 57 19.80 17.27 -4.15
C ARG A 57 20.49 17.12 -5.50
N LEU A 58 20.39 15.96 -6.16
CA LEU A 58 20.99 15.72 -7.47
C LEU A 58 20.14 16.28 -8.61
N VAL A 59 18.88 16.63 -8.39
CA VAL A 59 18.03 17.18 -9.47
C VAL A 59 17.94 18.70 -9.37
N PRO A 60 17.81 19.42 -10.51
CA PRO A 60 17.67 20.87 -10.51
C PRO A 60 16.28 21.29 -10.01
N GLU A 61 16.11 22.59 -9.75
CA GLU A 61 14.79 23.16 -9.55
C GLU A 61 13.97 23.15 -10.84
N PRO A 62 12.63 23.02 -10.76
CA PRO A 62 11.79 22.95 -9.55
C PRO A 62 11.63 21.52 -8.96
N ALA A 63 12.22 20.51 -9.62
CA ALA A 63 12.03 19.10 -9.26
C ALA A 63 12.55 18.77 -7.86
N LYS A 64 13.68 19.37 -7.47
CA LYS A 64 14.26 19.23 -6.13
C LYS A 64 13.28 19.65 -5.03
N THR A 65 12.73 20.86 -5.10
CA THR A 65 11.77 21.34 -4.10
C THR A 65 10.54 20.45 -4.02
N ALA A 66 10.01 20.03 -5.17
CA ALA A 66 8.85 19.14 -5.22
C ALA A 66 9.14 17.78 -4.54
N LEU A 67 10.29 17.17 -4.84
CA LEU A 67 10.67 15.87 -4.28
C LEU A 67 10.96 15.96 -2.78
N MET A 68 11.67 17.00 -2.32
CA MET A 68 11.94 17.21 -0.88
C MET A 68 10.64 17.26 -0.07
N ARG A 69 9.64 18.02 -0.52
CA ARG A 69 8.33 18.10 0.15
C ARG A 69 7.65 16.74 0.27
N GLN A 70 7.79 15.89 -0.75
CA GLN A 70 7.21 14.55 -0.73
C GLN A 70 7.96 13.61 0.23
N VAL A 71 9.29 13.74 0.33
CA VAL A 71 10.10 12.94 1.26
C VAL A 71 9.83 13.33 2.70
N ASP A 72 9.60 14.62 2.97
CA ASP A 72 9.37 15.12 4.34
C ASP A 72 8.02 14.69 4.93
N VAL A 73 7.05 14.29 4.10
CA VAL A 73 5.74 13.76 4.55
C VAL A 73 5.69 12.24 4.63
N LEU A 74 6.77 11.52 4.30
CA LEU A 74 6.80 10.07 4.43
C LEU A 74 6.73 9.66 5.90
N GLU A 75 5.74 8.84 6.24
CA GLU A 75 5.53 8.31 7.59
C GLU A 75 6.42 7.10 7.84
N GLN A 76 6.91 6.96 9.08
CA GLN A 76 7.68 5.77 9.46
C GLN A 76 6.76 4.55 9.50
N GLY A 77 7.22 3.46 8.90
CA GLY A 77 6.54 2.18 8.89
C GLY A 77 7.24 1.18 9.81
N ASP A 78 6.50 0.16 10.26
CA ASP A 78 7.05 -0.94 11.06
C ASP A 78 8.16 -1.73 10.31
N ASP A 79 8.14 -1.69 8.98
CA ASP A 79 9.10 -2.37 8.10
C ASP A 79 10.40 -1.59 7.88
N ASP A 80 10.51 -0.34 8.32
CA ASP A 80 11.72 0.47 8.20
C ASP A 80 12.93 -0.19 8.88
N ARG A 81 12.71 -0.75 10.08
CA ARG A 81 13.74 -1.50 10.80
C ARG A 81 14.12 -2.79 10.08
N SER A 82 13.13 -3.47 9.47
CA SER A 82 13.37 -4.67 8.68
C SER A 82 14.23 -4.34 7.46
N LEU A 83 13.98 -3.21 6.78
CA LEU A 83 14.80 -2.74 5.66
C LEU A 83 16.25 -2.50 6.08
N GLU A 84 16.48 -1.80 7.20
CA GLU A 84 17.82 -1.53 7.72
C GLU A 84 18.60 -2.82 8.01
N LEU A 85 17.96 -3.78 8.68
CA LEU A 85 18.59 -5.06 9.02
C LEU A 85 18.81 -5.96 7.80
N VAL A 86 17.90 -5.89 6.82
CA VAL A 86 18.08 -6.53 5.50
C VAL A 86 19.29 -5.95 4.78
N ALA A 87 19.43 -4.63 4.74
CA ALA A 87 20.58 -3.97 4.11
C ALA A 87 21.90 -4.36 4.79
N GLN A 88 21.92 -4.38 6.14
CA GLN A 88 23.09 -4.83 6.90
C GLN A 88 23.43 -6.30 6.64
N ALA A 89 22.43 -7.19 6.61
CA ALA A 89 22.61 -8.60 6.33
C ALA A 89 23.14 -8.85 4.91
N TRP A 90 22.56 -8.19 3.91
CA TRP A 90 22.93 -8.39 2.53
C TRP A 90 24.32 -7.85 2.21
N PHE A 91 24.57 -6.56 2.47
CA PHE A 91 25.87 -5.94 2.18
C PHE A 91 27.00 -6.46 3.06
N GLY A 92 26.68 -6.99 4.25
CA GLY A 92 27.64 -7.63 5.14
C GLY A 92 27.85 -9.13 4.90
N GLY A 93 27.11 -9.77 3.99
CA GLY A 93 27.16 -11.23 3.79
C GLY A 93 26.81 -12.02 5.05
N ARG A 94 25.82 -11.55 5.83
CA ARG A 94 25.41 -12.14 7.12
C ARG A 94 24.01 -12.70 7.07
N VAL A 95 23.79 -13.83 7.73
CA VAL A 95 22.48 -14.51 7.74
C VAL A 95 21.45 -13.64 8.46
N LEU A 96 20.29 -13.45 7.83
CA LEU A 96 19.16 -12.75 8.42
C LEU A 96 18.21 -13.75 9.07
N ARG A 97 17.94 -13.61 10.37
CA ARG A 97 16.89 -14.33 11.06
C ARG A 97 15.62 -13.49 11.17
N CYS A 98 14.47 -14.06 10.84
CA CYS A 98 13.17 -13.42 11.06
C CYS A 98 12.08 -14.45 11.35
N ASP A 99 10.98 -14.01 11.94
CA ASP A 99 9.72 -14.76 11.97
C ASP A 99 8.89 -14.28 10.76
N TYR A 100 8.57 -15.19 9.84
CA TYR A 100 7.93 -14.87 8.56
C TYR A 100 6.50 -15.39 8.47
N LEU A 101 5.54 -14.48 8.28
CA LEU A 101 4.12 -14.80 8.08
C LEU A 101 3.80 -14.99 6.60
N SER A 102 3.73 -16.23 6.12
CA SER A 102 3.36 -16.51 4.73
C SER A 102 1.88 -16.21 4.45
N ALA A 103 1.53 -15.87 3.20
CA ALA A 103 0.16 -15.51 2.79
C ALA A 103 -0.93 -16.51 3.21
N ASN A 104 -0.60 -17.80 3.25
CA ASN A 104 -1.55 -18.89 3.47
C ASN A 104 -1.44 -19.51 4.88
N ARG A 105 -0.84 -18.79 5.84
CA ARG A 105 -0.70 -19.25 7.22
C ARG A 105 -1.11 -18.14 8.18
N ASP A 106 -1.68 -18.56 9.31
CA ASP A 106 -2.03 -17.67 10.41
C ASP A 106 -0.87 -17.48 11.41
N THR A 107 0.14 -18.36 11.34
CA THR A 107 1.28 -18.34 12.26
C THR A 107 2.61 -18.08 11.53
N PRO A 108 3.45 -17.17 12.06
CA PRO A 108 4.79 -16.96 11.54
C PRO A 108 5.69 -18.18 11.75
N ILE A 109 6.62 -18.42 10.82
CA ILE A 109 7.65 -19.44 10.97
C ILE A 109 9.02 -18.78 10.94
N ARG A 110 9.89 -19.21 11.85
CA ARG A 110 11.27 -18.74 11.89
C ARG A 110 12.05 -19.15 10.64
N ARG A 111 12.75 -18.18 10.05
CA ARG A 111 13.58 -18.31 8.86
C ARG A 111 14.97 -17.77 9.14
N ASP A 112 15.96 -18.46 8.59
CA ASP A 112 17.35 -18.03 8.52
C ASP A 112 17.68 -17.92 7.04
N LEU A 113 17.88 -16.70 6.58
CA LEU A 113 17.89 -16.32 5.17
C LEU A 113 19.27 -15.83 4.76
N GLU A 114 19.79 -16.40 3.68
CA GLU A 114 20.95 -15.88 2.95
C GLU A 114 20.43 -15.02 1.80
N ILE A 115 20.56 -13.69 1.91
CA ILE A 115 19.99 -12.75 0.94
C ILE A 115 20.83 -12.73 -0.33
N HIS A 116 20.24 -13.11 -1.45
CA HIS A 116 20.89 -13.05 -2.76
C HIS A 116 20.58 -11.73 -3.46
N PHE A 117 19.37 -11.20 -3.27
CA PHE A 117 18.94 -9.98 -3.94
C PHE A 117 17.84 -9.24 -3.17
N PHE A 118 17.77 -7.92 -3.33
CA PHE A 118 16.65 -7.09 -2.87
C PHE A 118 15.88 -6.56 -4.08
N GLU A 119 14.57 -6.75 -4.08
CA GLU A 119 13.68 -6.43 -5.21
C GLU A 119 12.61 -5.44 -4.75
N VAL A 120 12.36 -4.41 -5.56
CA VAL A 120 11.17 -3.57 -5.45
C VAL A 120 10.25 -3.93 -6.61
N ASN A 121 9.16 -4.61 -6.30
CA ASN A 121 8.30 -5.19 -7.32
C ASN A 121 7.69 -4.09 -8.22
N ARG A 122 7.91 -4.21 -9.53
CA ARG A 122 7.42 -3.27 -10.57
C ARG A 122 5.91 -3.03 -10.62
N ARG A 123 5.09 -3.87 -9.97
CA ARG A 123 3.61 -3.83 -10.03
C ARG A 123 2.97 -3.19 -8.82
N ASN A 124 3.40 -3.61 -7.63
CA ASN A 124 2.84 -3.13 -6.37
C ASN A 124 3.78 -2.20 -5.61
N HIS A 125 5.02 -2.02 -6.11
CA HIS A 125 6.08 -1.20 -5.51
C HIS A 125 6.47 -1.63 -4.08
N GLU A 126 6.15 -2.86 -3.70
CA GLU A 126 6.48 -3.40 -2.38
C GLU A 126 7.88 -4.01 -2.39
N ALA A 127 8.54 -3.99 -1.24
CA ALA A 127 9.89 -4.53 -1.06
C ALA A 127 9.87 -6.05 -0.78
N TYR A 128 10.78 -6.75 -1.42
CA TYR A 128 11.02 -8.19 -1.29
C TYR A 128 12.51 -8.48 -1.17
N VAL A 129 12.85 -9.60 -0.52
CA VAL A 129 14.17 -10.20 -0.61
C VAL A 129 14.07 -11.56 -1.28
N ILE A 130 15.03 -11.85 -2.13
CA ILE A 130 15.25 -13.17 -2.71
C ILE A 130 16.37 -13.80 -1.90
N ALA A 131 16.08 -14.93 -1.26
CA ALA A 131 17.00 -15.52 -0.31
C ALA A 131 16.92 -17.04 -0.29
N PHE A 132 18.06 -17.69 -0.07
CA PHE A 132 18.10 -19.11 0.28
C PHE A 132 17.62 -19.31 1.72
N ASP A 133 16.57 -20.11 1.91
CA ASP A 133 16.03 -20.45 3.23
C ASP A 133 16.75 -21.66 3.82
N ARG A 134 17.65 -21.39 4.78
CA ARG A 134 18.38 -22.43 5.52
C ARG A 134 17.47 -23.26 6.42
N THR A 135 16.27 -22.82 6.80
CA THR A 135 15.48 -23.53 7.82
C THR A 135 14.57 -24.58 7.20
N SER A 136 13.61 -24.16 6.38
CA SER A 136 12.52 -25.05 5.96
C SER A 136 12.55 -25.45 4.49
N ARG A 137 12.73 -24.49 3.58
CA ARG A 137 12.60 -24.75 2.15
C ARG A 137 13.86 -25.40 1.59
N LYS A 138 15.03 -25.07 2.14
CA LYS A 138 16.33 -25.50 1.62
C LYS A 138 16.49 -25.15 0.14
N ASP A 139 15.93 -24.01 -0.25
CA ASP A 139 15.92 -23.48 -1.61
C ASP A 139 15.76 -21.95 -1.58
N VAL A 140 16.04 -21.31 -2.71
CA VAL A 140 15.87 -19.88 -2.93
C VAL A 140 14.39 -19.54 -3.12
N ALA A 141 13.89 -18.60 -2.32
CA ALA A 141 12.51 -18.15 -2.38
C ALA A 141 12.41 -16.63 -2.18
N VAL A 142 11.21 -16.11 -2.43
CA VAL A 142 10.88 -14.70 -2.31
C VAL A 142 10.16 -14.44 -0.99
N PHE A 143 10.64 -13.44 -0.25
CA PHE A 143 10.11 -13.04 1.05
C PHE A 143 9.72 -11.56 1.02
N LYS A 144 8.45 -11.27 1.28
CA LYS A 144 7.94 -9.89 1.35
C LYS A 144 8.43 -9.23 2.63
N LEU A 145 9.02 -8.04 2.52
CA LEU A 145 9.64 -7.36 3.65
C LEU A 145 8.65 -7.12 4.80
N MET A 146 7.47 -6.59 4.50
CA MET A 146 6.43 -6.28 5.50
C MET A 146 5.86 -7.53 6.22
N ARG A 147 6.20 -8.75 5.78
CA ARG A 147 5.80 -10.01 6.43
C ARG A 147 6.85 -10.54 7.40
N MET A 148 7.97 -9.83 7.54
CA MET A 148 9.05 -10.17 8.47
C MET A 148 8.83 -9.46 9.80
N SER A 149 8.85 -10.22 10.89
CA SER A 149 8.91 -9.71 12.24
C SER A 149 10.11 -10.30 12.99
N ASN A 150 10.45 -9.71 14.14
CA ASN A 150 11.58 -10.16 14.98
C ASN A 150 12.91 -10.30 14.21
N VAL A 151 13.16 -9.39 13.27
CA VAL A 151 14.31 -9.43 12.37
C VAL A 151 15.62 -9.19 13.15
N LYS A 152 16.64 -10.01 12.88
CA LYS A 152 17.97 -9.95 13.49
C LYS A 152 19.04 -10.39 12.49
N VAL A 153 20.21 -9.75 12.53
CA VAL A 153 21.38 -10.20 11.77
C VAL A 153 22.23 -11.13 12.65
N LEU A 154 22.50 -12.34 12.19
CA LEU A 154 23.30 -13.36 12.90
C LEU A 154 24.79 -13.21 12.58
N GLU A 155 25.67 -13.64 13.50
CA GLU A 155 27.13 -13.60 13.28
C GLU A 155 27.58 -14.50 12.13
N GLU A 156 26.81 -15.55 11.84
CA GLU A 156 27.02 -16.44 10.72
C GLU A 156 27.03 -15.68 9.39
N THR A 157 28.00 -16.01 8.55
CA THR A 157 28.18 -15.42 7.22
C THR A 157 27.83 -16.39 6.11
N TYR A 158 27.69 -15.84 4.91
CA TYR A 158 27.61 -16.54 3.63
C TYR A 158 28.21 -15.62 2.57
N GLU A 159 28.57 -16.19 1.42
CA GLU A 159 28.99 -15.41 0.25
C GLU A 159 27.78 -15.24 -0.67
N PRO A 160 27.28 -14.00 -0.87
CA PRO A 160 26.21 -13.78 -1.84
C PRO A 160 26.65 -14.24 -3.24
N PRO A 161 25.80 -14.95 -3.98
CA PRO A 161 26.11 -15.43 -5.32
C PRO A 161 26.41 -14.26 -6.26
N THR A 162 27.60 -14.23 -6.85
CA THR A 162 28.05 -13.14 -7.74
C THR A 162 27.39 -13.17 -9.12
N ASP A 163 26.83 -14.32 -9.48
CA ASP A 163 26.19 -14.61 -10.77
C ASP A 163 24.65 -14.67 -10.67
N PHE A 164 24.08 -14.30 -9.53
CA PHE A 164 22.63 -14.25 -9.37
C PHE A 164 22.04 -13.14 -10.24
N ASP A 165 21.17 -13.51 -11.17
CA ASP A 165 20.43 -12.60 -12.03
C ASP A 165 18.92 -12.67 -11.70
N PRO A 166 18.32 -11.58 -11.19
CA PRO A 166 16.88 -11.55 -10.90
C PRO A 166 16.02 -11.77 -12.15
N ALA A 167 16.46 -11.36 -13.35
CA ALA A 167 15.72 -11.56 -14.58
C ALA A 167 15.64 -13.05 -14.94
N ILE A 168 16.73 -13.80 -14.73
CA ILE A 168 16.74 -15.26 -14.91
C ILE A 168 15.91 -15.94 -13.81
N PHE A 169 16.03 -15.50 -12.56
CA PHE A 169 15.33 -16.09 -11.42
C PHE A 169 13.80 -15.97 -11.56
N PHE A 170 13.30 -14.80 -11.96
CA PHE A 170 11.86 -14.57 -12.16
C PHE A 170 11.37 -15.14 -13.49
N GLY A 171 12.20 -15.20 -14.53
CA GLY A 171 11.86 -15.81 -15.82
C GLY A 171 10.51 -15.31 -16.37
N PRO A 172 9.51 -16.18 -16.58
CA PRO A 172 8.21 -15.79 -17.12
C PRO A 172 7.22 -15.23 -16.07
N SER A 173 7.61 -15.09 -14.80
CA SER A 173 6.73 -14.58 -13.74
C SER A 173 6.19 -13.18 -14.08
N TYR A 174 4.90 -12.98 -13.80
CA TYR A 174 4.25 -11.70 -14.03
C TYR A 174 4.66 -10.65 -12.98
N GLY A 175 5.01 -11.10 -11.78
CA GLY A 175 5.59 -10.33 -10.69
C GLY A 175 6.74 -11.08 -10.03
N VAL A 176 6.53 -11.52 -8.78
CA VAL A 176 7.55 -12.13 -7.91
C VAL A 176 7.18 -13.55 -7.45
N LEU A 177 6.02 -14.09 -7.85
CA LEU A 177 5.65 -15.47 -7.56
C LEU A 177 6.18 -16.41 -8.64
N ARG A 178 6.92 -17.43 -8.21
CA ARG A 178 7.34 -18.53 -9.08
C ARG A 178 6.21 -19.54 -9.26
N GLY A 179 6.18 -20.18 -10.42
CA GLY A 179 5.21 -21.20 -10.75
C GLY A 179 5.45 -21.80 -12.12
N THR A 180 4.54 -22.66 -12.56
CA THR A 180 4.58 -23.23 -13.92
C THR A 180 4.10 -22.18 -14.91
N GLU A 181 4.87 -21.93 -15.98
CA GLU A 181 4.50 -20.98 -17.03
C GLU A 181 3.14 -21.34 -17.64
N VAL A 182 2.31 -20.32 -17.88
CA VAL A 182 1.02 -20.44 -18.54
C VAL A 182 0.79 -19.25 -19.46
N TRP A 183 0.08 -19.51 -20.56
CA TRP A 183 -0.50 -18.48 -21.40
C TRP A 183 -2.01 -18.44 -21.20
N VAL A 184 -2.52 -17.29 -20.80
CA VAL A 184 -3.95 -17.05 -20.60
C VAL A 184 -4.49 -16.35 -21.84
N GLU A 185 -5.41 -17.01 -22.54
CA GLU A 185 -6.10 -16.43 -23.68
C GLU A 185 -7.27 -15.58 -23.19
N VAL A 186 -7.37 -14.36 -23.69
CA VAL A 186 -8.38 -13.38 -23.30
C VAL A 186 -9.02 -12.73 -24.52
N ARG A 187 -10.33 -12.49 -24.42
CA ARG A 187 -11.04 -11.55 -25.29
C ARG A 187 -11.17 -10.22 -24.58
N VAL A 188 -10.69 -9.16 -25.20
CA VAL A 188 -10.89 -7.78 -24.74
C VAL A 188 -11.95 -7.14 -25.60
N TYR A 189 -13.05 -6.70 -25.00
CA TYR A 189 -14.16 -6.11 -25.75
C TYR A 189 -13.81 -4.72 -26.30
N ALA A 190 -14.46 -4.33 -27.38
CA ALA A 190 -14.10 -3.14 -28.18
C ALA A 190 -13.99 -1.85 -27.35
N LYS A 191 -14.83 -1.69 -26.32
CA LYS A 191 -14.80 -0.54 -25.41
C LYS A 191 -13.49 -0.41 -24.63
N ALA A 192 -12.82 -1.53 -24.32
CA ALA A 192 -11.53 -1.56 -23.61
C ALA A 192 -10.32 -1.74 -24.55
N ALA A 193 -10.51 -2.15 -25.80
CA ALA A 193 -9.43 -2.49 -26.74
C ALA A 193 -8.35 -1.42 -26.88
N ARG A 194 -8.72 -0.13 -26.92
CA ARG A 194 -7.75 0.97 -26.96
C ARG A 194 -6.94 1.05 -25.67
N ALA A 195 -7.61 1.11 -24.52
CA ALA A 195 -6.95 1.22 -23.22
C ALA A 195 -6.08 0.00 -22.90
N PHE A 196 -6.44 -1.17 -23.42
CA PHE A 196 -5.66 -2.39 -23.32
C PHE A 196 -4.35 -2.30 -24.12
N ARG A 197 -4.42 -1.78 -25.36
CA ARG A 197 -3.23 -1.55 -26.19
C ARG A 197 -2.25 -0.53 -25.60
N GLU A 198 -2.77 0.48 -24.91
CA GLU A 198 -1.94 1.47 -24.20
C GLU A 198 -1.15 0.86 -23.03
N ARG A 199 -1.52 -0.35 -22.58
CA ARG A 199 -0.88 -1.10 -21.49
C ARG A 199 -0.10 -2.33 -21.99
N LEU A 200 0.25 -2.39 -23.28
CA LEU A 200 1.09 -3.48 -23.78
C LEU A 200 2.46 -3.47 -23.12
N GLU A 201 2.88 -4.66 -22.73
CA GLU A 201 4.10 -4.90 -21.97
C GLU A 201 4.59 -6.32 -22.24
N ASP A 202 5.79 -6.61 -21.77
CA ASP A 202 6.41 -7.92 -21.92
C ASP A 202 5.52 -9.02 -21.37
N GLY A 203 5.13 -9.96 -22.25
CA GLY A 203 4.23 -11.06 -21.94
C GLY A 203 2.80 -10.90 -22.44
N ILE A 204 2.43 -9.76 -23.03
CA ILE A 204 1.11 -9.60 -23.69
C ILE A 204 1.28 -9.62 -25.21
N VAL A 205 0.53 -10.50 -25.88
CA VAL A 205 0.53 -10.64 -27.35
C VAL A 205 -0.90 -10.44 -27.85
N ILE A 206 -1.09 -9.57 -28.84
CA ILE A 206 -2.37 -9.45 -29.55
C ILE A 206 -2.31 -10.39 -30.76
N GLU A 207 -3.15 -11.41 -30.75
CA GLU A 207 -3.21 -12.44 -31.80
C GLU A 207 -4.09 -11.97 -32.97
N HIS A 208 -5.22 -11.33 -32.66
CA HIS A 208 -6.19 -10.92 -33.65
C HIS A 208 -7.00 -9.70 -33.22
N VAL A 209 -7.39 -8.88 -34.19
CA VAL A 209 -8.36 -7.79 -34.03
C VAL A 209 -9.59 -8.18 -34.82
N SER A 210 -10.70 -8.38 -34.11
CA SER A 210 -11.99 -8.75 -34.69
C SER A 210 -12.63 -7.57 -35.43
N ASP A 211 -13.56 -7.85 -36.33
CA ASP A 211 -14.30 -6.83 -37.10
C ASP A 211 -15.10 -5.86 -36.22
N ASP A 212 -15.56 -6.32 -35.04
CA ASP A 212 -16.27 -5.50 -34.05
C ASP A 212 -15.35 -4.61 -33.21
N GLY A 213 -14.03 -4.66 -33.45
CA GLY A 213 -13.01 -3.92 -32.70
C GLY A 213 -12.57 -4.57 -31.39
N SER A 214 -13.07 -5.77 -31.06
CA SER A 214 -12.54 -6.58 -29.96
C SER A 214 -11.16 -7.15 -30.29
N LEU A 215 -10.40 -7.50 -29.25
CA LEU A 215 -9.07 -8.10 -29.38
C LEU A 215 -9.10 -9.53 -28.85
N LEU A 216 -8.45 -10.43 -29.57
CA LEU A 216 -7.96 -11.70 -29.03
C LEU A 216 -6.51 -11.50 -28.62
N ALA A 217 -6.20 -11.74 -27.35
CA ALA A 217 -4.86 -11.57 -26.81
C ALA A 217 -4.46 -12.75 -25.92
N ARG A 218 -3.15 -12.93 -25.75
CA ARG A 218 -2.55 -13.89 -24.83
C ARG A 218 -1.67 -13.18 -23.82
N ILE A 219 -1.80 -13.56 -22.56
CA ILE A 219 -1.03 -13.00 -21.44
C ILE A 219 -0.21 -14.12 -20.81
N ARG A 220 1.11 -13.92 -20.75
CA ARG A 220 2.05 -14.84 -20.08
C ARG A 220 2.05 -14.59 -18.57
N GLY A 221 2.06 -15.66 -17.81
CA GLY A 221 2.29 -15.63 -16.37
C GLY A 221 2.57 -17.02 -15.82
N THR A 222 2.25 -17.24 -14.54
CA THR A 222 2.55 -18.49 -13.84
C THR A 222 1.36 -19.00 -13.02
N LEU A 223 1.25 -20.33 -12.92
CA LEU A 223 0.36 -21.03 -12.00
C LEU A 223 1.15 -21.55 -10.80
N ASP A 224 0.59 -21.41 -9.59
CA ASP A 224 1.13 -22.08 -8.41
C ASP A 224 0.90 -23.61 -8.47
N ASP A 225 1.41 -24.33 -7.46
CA ASP A 225 1.30 -25.80 -7.37
C ASP A 225 -0.16 -26.29 -7.32
N ALA A 226 -1.11 -25.41 -7.00
CA ALA A 226 -2.55 -25.70 -6.99
C ALA A 226 -3.25 -25.28 -8.30
N GLY A 227 -2.49 -24.89 -9.33
CA GLY A 227 -3.01 -24.49 -10.64
C GLY A 227 -3.65 -23.10 -10.66
N ARG A 228 -3.35 -22.23 -9.68
CA ARG A 228 -3.95 -20.89 -9.55
C ARG A 228 -3.03 -19.82 -10.11
N ALA A 229 -3.58 -18.92 -10.93
CA ALA A 229 -2.85 -17.79 -11.52
C ALA A 229 -2.81 -16.56 -10.59
N LEU A 230 -2.29 -16.72 -9.37
CA LEU A 230 -2.41 -15.71 -8.29
C LEU A 230 -1.97 -14.29 -8.71
N GLU A 231 -0.92 -14.16 -9.53
CA GLU A 231 -0.43 -12.85 -10.01
C GLU A 231 -1.25 -12.27 -11.15
N LEU A 232 -1.87 -13.11 -11.99
CA LEU A 232 -2.68 -12.66 -13.11
C LEU A 232 -4.10 -12.27 -12.65
N MET A 233 -4.60 -12.85 -11.55
CA MET A 233 -5.96 -12.58 -11.07
C MET A 233 -6.25 -11.07 -10.90
N PRO A 234 -5.42 -10.25 -10.21
CA PRO A 234 -5.68 -8.81 -10.09
C PRO A 234 -5.64 -8.08 -11.43
N LEU A 235 -4.74 -8.45 -12.33
CA LEU A 235 -4.65 -7.87 -13.68
C LEU A 235 -5.95 -8.12 -14.46
N LEU A 236 -6.37 -9.37 -14.50
CA LEU A 236 -7.57 -9.79 -15.24
C LEU A 236 -8.83 -9.12 -14.69
N LEU A 237 -8.95 -9.03 -13.36
CA LEU A 237 -10.09 -8.41 -12.69
C LEU A 237 -10.14 -6.88 -12.86
N THR A 238 -9.02 -6.22 -13.14
CA THR A 238 -8.97 -4.75 -13.34
C THR A 238 -9.87 -4.28 -14.48
N TRP A 239 -10.12 -5.15 -15.47
CA TRP A 239 -10.94 -4.84 -16.64
C TRP A 239 -12.43 -5.08 -16.45
N GLY A 240 -12.84 -5.70 -15.33
CA GLY A 240 -14.24 -6.01 -15.04
C GLY A 240 -14.88 -6.86 -16.13
N ASP A 241 -16.05 -6.44 -16.62
CA ASP A 241 -16.81 -7.12 -17.68
C ASP A 241 -16.24 -6.87 -19.09
N GLN A 242 -15.22 -6.03 -19.24
CA GLN A 242 -14.62 -5.69 -20.53
C GLN A 242 -13.51 -6.64 -20.97
N LEU A 243 -13.21 -7.66 -20.17
CA LEU A 243 -12.27 -8.73 -20.49
C LEU A 243 -12.86 -10.08 -20.09
N GLU A 244 -12.84 -11.03 -21.02
CA GLU A 244 -13.23 -12.42 -20.78
C GLU A 244 -12.01 -13.34 -20.91
N VAL A 245 -11.79 -14.21 -19.92
CA VAL A 245 -10.78 -15.28 -20.02
C VAL A 245 -11.37 -16.45 -20.77
N LEU A 246 -10.70 -16.89 -21.84
CA LEU A 246 -11.09 -18.03 -22.67
C LEU A 246 -10.37 -19.30 -22.21
N GLU A 247 -9.05 -19.23 -22.02
CA GLU A 247 -8.20 -20.34 -21.59
C GLU A 247 -7.12 -19.88 -20.58
N PRO A 248 -6.62 -20.77 -19.71
CA PRO A 248 -7.11 -22.13 -19.47
C PRO A 248 -8.39 -22.15 -18.61
N PRO A 249 -9.15 -23.27 -18.61
CA PRO A 249 -10.38 -23.40 -17.83
C PRO A 249 -10.22 -23.08 -16.34
N SER A 250 -9.09 -23.47 -15.72
CA SER A 250 -8.83 -23.21 -14.30
C SER A 250 -8.79 -21.71 -13.95
N VAL A 251 -8.21 -20.89 -14.83
CA VAL A 251 -8.14 -19.44 -14.65
C VAL A 251 -9.49 -18.80 -14.92
N ARG A 252 -10.18 -19.25 -15.98
CA ARG A 252 -11.55 -18.80 -16.30
C ARG A 252 -12.52 -19.07 -15.16
N GLU A 253 -12.51 -20.28 -14.60
CA GLU A 253 -13.34 -20.68 -13.46
C GLU A 253 -13.03 -19.86 -12.21
N SER A 254 -11.76 -19.55 -11.97
CA SER A 254 -11.32 -18.70 -10.86
C SER A 254 -11.88 -17.29 -10.98
N ILE A 255 -11.78 -16.66 -12.16
CA ILE A 255 -12.34 -15.33 -12.44
C ILE A 255 -13.86 -15.34 -12.29
N ALA A 256 -14.54 -16.31 -12.90
CA ALA A 256 -16.00 -16.43 -12.84
C ALA A 256 -16.49 -16.62 -11.39
N THR A 257 -15.77 -17.41 -10.58
CA THR A 257 -16.09 -17.60 -9.16
C THR A 257 -15.90 -16.31 -8.36
N THR A 258 -14.78 -15.61 -8.55
CA THR A 258 -14.51 -14.33 -7.87
C THR A 258 -15.57 -13.28 -8.22
N LEU A 259 -15.93 -13.12 -9.50
CA LEU A 259 -16.94 -12.16 -9.94
C LEU A 259 -18.34 -12.50 -9.41
N ARG A 260 -18.73 -13.78 -9.39
CA ARG A 260 -20.00 -14.22 -8.77
C ARG A 260 -20.06 -13.90 -7.29
N ASN A 261 -18.98 -14.19 -6.56
CA ASN A 261 -18.91 -13.90 -5.13
C ASN A 261 -18.94 -12.40 -4.85
N ALA A 262 -18.28 -11.59 -5.68
CA ALA A 262 -18.34 -10.14 -5.57
C ALA A 262 -19.77 -9.63 -5.82
N ALA A 263 -20.41 -10.05 -6.92
CA ALA A 263 -21.78 -9.66 -7.25
C ALA A 263 -22.78 -10.03 -6.14
N ALA A 264 -22.65 -11.22 -5.54
CA ALA A 264 -23.51 -11.65 -4.43
C ALA A 264 -23.40 -10.74 -3.19
N LYS A 265 -22.20 -10.24 -2.88
CA LYS A 265 -22.00 -9.30 -1.77
C LYS A 265 -22.69 -7.96 -2.03
N TYR A 266 -22.55 -7.42 -3.24
CA TYR A 266 -23.23 -6.16 -3.59
C TYR A 266 -24.75 -6.33 -3.59
N ALA A 267 -25.26 -7.42 -4.14
CA ALA A 267 -26.69 -7.72 -4.13
C ALA A 267 -27.24 -7.86 -2.70
N ALA A 268 -26.47 -8.39 -1.75
CA ALA A 268 -26.88 -8.50 -0.35
C ALA A 268 -26.94 -7.12 0.37
N HIS A 269 -26.11 -6.16 -0.04
CA HIS A 269 -26.11 -4.80 0.52
C HIS A 269 -27.29 -3.95 0.04
N ASP A 270 -27.85 -4.24 -1.14
CA ASP A 270 -29.05 -3.58 -1.65
C ASP A 270 -30.35 -4.02 -0.94
N VAL A 271 -30.28 -5.01 -0.03
CA VAL A 271 -31.43 -5.61 0.66
C VAL A 271 -31.57 -5.17 2.13
N ASP A 272 -30.76 -4.23 2.64
CA ASP A 272 -31.00 -3.62 3.97
C ASP A 272 -31.91 -2.38 3.86
N PRO A 273 -33.23 -2.45 4.16
CA PRO A 273 -34.15 -1.33 4.03
C PRO A 273 -33.97 -0.29 5.15
N GLY A 274 -33.06 -0.51 6.11
CA GLY A 274 -32.86 0.32 7.29
C GLY A 274 -31.85 1.47 7.13
N ARG A 275 -31.03 1.49 6.08
CA ARG A 275 -30.11 2.60 5.79
C ARG A 275 -30.62 3.44 4.62
N SER A 276 -31.67 4.22 4.86
CA SER A 276 -32.00 5.34 3.97
C SER A 276 -30.85 6.34 4.00
N THR A 277 -30.05 6.39 2.93
CA THR A 277 -29.18 7.55 2.65
C THR A 277 -30.11 8.75 2.45
N PRO A 278 -30.00 9.83 3.24
CA PRO A 278 -30.81 11.01 2.98
C PRO A 278 -30.37 11.62 1.63
N PRO A 279 -31.31 12.07 0.80
CA PRO A 279 -30.95 12.67 -0.49
C PRO A 279 -30.15 13.94 -0.27
N ILE A 280 -29.00 14.03 -0.92
CA ILE A 280 -28.20 15.27 -1.01
C ILE A 280 -29.06 16.31 -1.73
N GLY A 281 -29.63 17.26 -0.98
CA GLY A 281 -30.38 18.38 -1.54
C GLY A 281 -31.64 18.83 -0.79
N ALA A 282 -32.00 18.27 0.36
CA ALA A 282 -33.11 18.80 1.15
C ALA A 282 -32.67 20.07 1.92
N ARG A 283 -33.22 21.22 1.52
CA ARG A 283 -33.08 22.53 2.18
C ARG A 283 -33.62 22.42 3.62
N PRO A 284 -32.96 22.99 4.66
CA PRO A 284 -33.43 22.84 6.02
C PRO A 284 -34.78 23.57 6.21
N PRO A 285 -35.72 23.00 6.98
CA PRO A 285 -36.92 23.72 7.38
C PRO A 285 -36.53 24.87 8.31
N THR A 286 -37.01 26.06 7.97
CA THR A 286 -36.92 27.25 8.81
C THR A 286 -37.87 27.14 10.00
N SER A 287 -37.31 27.43 11.18
CA SER A 287 -37.92 27.86 12.45
C SER A 287 -38.78 26.87 13.24
N GLY A 288 -38.45 26.76 14.54
CA GLY A 288 -39.42 26.48 15.60
C GLY A 288 -38.90 25.53 16.69
N ASP A 289 -38.17 26.08 17.66
CA ASP A 289 -37.98 25.59 19.03
C ASP A 289 -37.71 24.09 19.28
N GLU A 290 -36.43 23.72 19.32
CA GLU A 290 -35.97 22.65 20.23
C GLU A 290 -34.62 23.05 20.84
N VAL A 291 -34.65 23.31 22.15
CA VAL A 291 -33.46 23.63 22.96
C VAL A 291 -32.72 22.33 23.26
N ILE A 292 -31.62 22.06 22.56
CA ILE A 292 -30.74 20.95 22.93
C ILE A 292 -29.89 21.39 24.12
N THR A 293 -30.23 20.87 25.29
CA THR A 293 -29.47 21.03 26.53
C THR A 293 -28.17 20.21 26.43
N VAL A 294 -27.02 20.88 26.47
CA VAL A 294 -25.70 20.21 26.52
C VAL A 294 -25.57 19.49 27.87
N LEU A 295 -25.68 18.16 27.85
CA LEU A 295 -25.53 17.31 29.03
C LEU A 295 -24.07 17.30 29.51
N ARG A 296 -23.88 17.58 30.80
CA ARG A 296 -22.59 17.50 31.49
C ARG A 296 -22.28 16.02 31.77
N VAL A 297 -21.52 15.37 30.89
CA VAL A 297 -21.10 13.99 31.10
C VAL A 297 -19.85 13.97 31.99
N SER A 298 -19.92 13.37 33.18
CA SER A 298 -18.80 13.25 34.11
C SER A 298 -17.94 12.02 33.78
N TRP A 299 -17.10 12.14 32.76
CA TRP A 299 -15.95 11.25 32.56
C TRP A 299 -14.68 12.09 32.46
N SER A 300 -13.54 11.51 32.83
CA SER A 300 -12.23 12.16 32.71
C SER A 300 -11.82 12.24 31.24
N MET A 301 -12.42 13.13 30.46
CA MET A 301 -11.98 13.44 29.10
C MET A 301 -10.69 14.26 29.15
N ASN A 302 -9.70 13.94 28.29
CA ASN A 302 -8.55 14.80 28.03
C ASN A 302 -9.06 16.20 27.58
N ALA A 303 -8.34 17.25 28.00
CA ALA A 303 -8.61 18.65 27.68
C ALA A 303 -8.82 18.90 26.17
N ASP A 304 -8.11 18.16 25.30
CA ASP A 304 -8.20 18.31 23.85
C ASP A 304 -9.57 17.92 23.30
N ALA A 305 -10.14 16.81 23.78
CA ALA A 305 -11.47 16.35 23.38
C ALA A 305 -12.58 17.31 23.87
N ARG A 306 -12.42 17.89 25.07
CA ARG A 306 -13.37 18.88 25.60
C ARG A 306 -13.34 20.17 24.78
N ALA A 307 -12.15 20.64 24.42
CA ALA A 307 -11.98 21.85 23.63
C ALA A 307 -12.55 21.71 22.22
N TYR A 308 -12.46 20.51 21.62
CA TYR A 308 -13.01 20.23 20.30
C TYR A 308 -14.55 20.15 20.31
N ILE A 309 -15.13 19.41 21.26
CA ILE A 309 -16.60 19.28 21.37
C ILE A 309 -17.27 20.62 21.71
N ALA A 310 -16.64 21.47 22.53
CA ALA A 310 -17.16 22.80 22.84
C ALA A 310 -17.21 23.77 21.65
N GLN A 311 -16.50 23.46 20.56
CA GLN A 311 -16.50 24.26 19.32
C GLN A 311 -17.54 23.78 18.30
N LEU A 312 -18.23 22.66 18.57
CA LEU A 312 -19.26 22.13 17.67
C LEU A 312 -20.59 22.86 17.92
N PRO A 313 -21.16 23.57 16.92
CA PRO A 313 -22.32 24.43 17.14
C PRO A 313 -23.61 23.67 17.45
N THR A 314 -23.72 22.41 17.00
CA THR A 314 -24.81 21.45 17.22
C THR A 314 -24.26 20.08 16.79
N ALA A 315 -23.96 19.19 17.73
CA ALA A 315 -23.49 17.83 17.40
C ALA A 315 -24.62 16.83 17.63
N SER A 316 -24.84 15.95 16.65
CA SER A 316 -25.69 14.78 16.80
C SER A 316 -25.03 13.73 17.72
N LEU A 317 -25.83 12.81 18.28
CA LEU A 317 -25.35 11.74 19.17
C LEU A 317 -24.23 10.90 18.51
N ASP A 318 -24.37 10.65 17.20
CA ASP A 318 -23.41 9.85 16.42
C ASP A 318 -22.08 10.58 16.21
N GLU A 319 -22.11 11.92 16.05
CA GLU A 319 -20.89 12.72 15.92
C GLU A 319 -20.14 12.81 17.25
N ALA A 320 -20.86 12.94 18.36
CA ALA A 320 -20.25 12.90 19.69
C ALA A 320 -19.60 11.53 19.98
N LEU A 321 -20.26 10.44 19.57
CA LEU A 321 -19.73 9.08 19.72
C LEU A 321 -18.49 8.83 18.85
N ALA A 322 -18.53 9.29 17.60
CA ALA A 322 -17.40 9.17 16.68
C ALA A 322 -16.17 9.93 17.19
N VAL A 323 -16.36 11.12 17.75
CA VAL A 323 -15.29 11.90 18.37
C VAL A 323 -14.76 11.20 19.63
N ALA A 324 -15.62 10.69 20.51
CA ALA A 324 -15.19 9.99 21.72
C ALA A 324 -14.36 8.73 21.43
N LEU A 325 -14.72 7.98 20.38
CA LEU A 325 -13.98 6.79 19.91
C LEU A 325 -12.67 7.16 19.21
N THR A 326 -12.56 8.36 18.65
CA THR A 326 -11.34 8.82 17.97
C THR A 326 -10.23 9.24 18.94
N PHE A 327 -10.57 9.63 20.16
CA PHE A 327 -9.62 10.17 21.15
C PHE A 327 -9.19 9.18 22.26
N ASP A 328 -9.39 7.88 22.04
CA ASP A 328 -8.89 6.77 22.88
C ASP A 328 -9.15 6.99 24.39
N ALA A 329 -10.39 7.35 24.73
CA ALA A 329 -10.84 7.32 26.11
C ALA A 329 -11.20 5.88 26.49
N ASP A 330 -11.04 5.52 27.76
CA ASP A 330 -11.45 4.24 28.33
C ASP A 330 -13.00 4.16 28.36
N VAL A 331 -13.60 3.99 27.18
CA VAL A 331 -15.04 4.02 26.95
C VAL A 331 -15.59 2.63 27.28
N PRO A 332 -16.56 2.49 28.22
CA PRO A 332 -17.21 1.19 28.44
C PRO A 332 -17.92 0.76 27.15
N ASP A 333 -18.09 -0.55 26.96
CA ASP A 333 -18.53 -1.13 25.69
C ASP A 333 -19.75 -0.42 25.07
N ARG A 334 -19.89 -0.54 23.75
CA ARG A 334 -20.93 0.15 22.96
C ARG A 334 -22.34 0.03 23.54
N GLN A 335 -22.69 -1.09 24.19
CA GLN A 335 -24.00 -1.28 24.79
C GLN A 335 -24.16 -0.44 26.06
N SER A 336 -23.12 -0.38 26.90
CA SER A 336 -23.08 0.47 28.10
C SER A 336 -23.27 1.96 27.79
N LEU A 337 -22.76 2.45 26.65
CA LEU A 337 -22.98 3.81 26.16
C LEU A 337 -24.45 4.06 25.76
N VAL A 338 -25.04 3.12 25.02
CA VAL A 338 -26.44 3.20 24.58
C VAL A 338 -27.38 3.18 25.79
N ASP A 339 -27.08 2.35 26.78
CA ASP A 339 -27.89 2.22 28.00
C ASP A 339 -27.83 3.50 28.85
N ALA A 340 -26.65 4.12 29.00
CA ALA A 340 -26.49 5.38 29.74
C ALA A 340 -27.26 6.55 29.09
N PHE A 341 -27.26 6.63 27.75
CA PHE A 341 -28.03 7.65 27.02
C PHE A 341 -29.55 7.40 27.11
N THR A 342 -29.97 6.14 27.05
CA THR A 342 -31.38 5.75 27.15
C THR A 342 -31.92 6.04 28.56
N GLU A 343 -31.12 5.77 29.60
CA GLU A 343 -31.50 6.03 30.99
C GLU A 343 -31.56 7.54 31.31
N ALA A 344 -30.69 8.35 30.68
CA ALA A 344 -30.73 9.81 30.81
C ALA A 344 -31.95 10.43 30.10
N GLY A 345 -32.28 9.95 28.90
CA GLY A 345 -33.49 10.36 28.17
C GLY A 345 -34.78 9.96 28.90
N ALA A 346 -34.82 8.76 29.48
CA ALA A 346 -35.98 8.26 30.22
C ALA A 346 -36.27 9.04 31.52
N ARG A 347 -35.27 9.69 32.14
CA ARG A 347 -35.45 10.53 33.34
C ARG A 347 -36.11 11.89 33.03
N HIS A 348 -36.21 12.31 31.76
CA HIS A 348 -36.85 13.59 31.37
C HIS A 348 -38.25 13.43 30.77
N THR A 349 -38.73 12.21 30.53
CA THR A 349 -40.09 11.94 30.04
C THR A 349 -41.08 11.50 31.13
N ARG A 350 -40.87 11.90 32.39
CA ARG A 350 -41.98 11.88 33.38
C ARG A 350 -42.72 13.21 33.32
N PRO A 351 -43.96 13.25 32.82
CA PRO A 351 -44.77 14.46 32.89
C PRO A 351 -45.07 14.74 34.37
N SER A 352 -44.75 15.95 34.84
CA SER A 352 -45.26 16.46 36.11
C SER A 352 -46.78 16.55 36.03
N SER A 353 -47.47 15.63 36.70
CA SER A 353 -48.90 15.69 36.95
C SER A 353 -49.18 16.60 38.15
N ASN A 354 -49.88 17.71 37.89
CA ASN A 354 -50.49 18.71 38.78
C ASN A 354 -49.64 19.39 39.86
#